data_AF-A0A3N9TUW5-F1
#
_entry.id   AF-A0A3N9TUW5-F1
#
_cell.length_a   1.000
_cell.length_b   1.000
_cell.length_c   1.000
_cell.angle_alpha   90.00
_cell.angle_beta   90.00
_cell.angle_gamma   90.00
#
_symmetry.space_group_name_H-M   'P 1'
#
loop_
_entity.id
_entity.type
_entity.pdbx_description
1 polymer ?
#
loop_
_entity_poly.entity_id
_entity_poly.type
_entity_poly.pdbx_seq_one_letter_code
_entity_poly.pdbx_strand_id
1 'polypeptide(L)'
;MKKSFQILLLVCLFLALSACSTAPNGLNDNKSSSPDEAADKLATQTIEAIFAKDATSVQKNTVGNALFDLPTYNSTYKEIIEGKDYLYGAYYQKDKIYYLFTFMDKEKPEKLELTLQKVDGAWQLLALTPWNTKGTDLTEKEIYNKIGKGTGEDIRIFERGANFMRI
;
A
#
# COMPACT_ATOMS: atom_id res chain seq x y z
N MET A 1 42.37 -21.69 36.80
CA MET A 1 41.73 -20.54 36.12
C MET A 1 40.68 -19.95 37.04
N LYS A 2 40.81 -18.66 37.38
CA LYS A 2 40.06 -18.01 38.48
C LYS A 2 38.61 -17.75 38.05
N LYS A 3 37.65 -18.16 38.89
CA LYS A 3 36.18 -18.03 38.69
C LYS A 3 35.73 -16.61 38.29
N SER A 4 36.52 -15.59 38.62
CA SER A 4 36.31 -14.19 38.22
C SER A 4 36.39 -13.94 36.71
N PHE A 5 37.13 -14.76 35.95
CA PHE A 5 37.28 -14.57 34.49
C PHE A 5 36.05 -15.07 33.70
N GLN A 6 35.35 -16.09 34.22
CA GLN A 6 34.12 -16.62 33.60
C GLN A 6 32.93 -15.67 33.77
N ILE A 7 32.84 -14.97 34.89
CA ILE A 7 31.75 -14.02 35.17
C ILE A 7 31.86 -12.80 34.26
N LEU A 8 33.09 -12.31 34.02
CA LEU A 8 33.33 -11.17 33.13
C LEU A 8 32.92 -11.48 31.68
N LEU A 9 33.20 -12.71 31.21
CA LEU A 9 32.86 -13.15 29.86
C LEU A 9 31.34 -13.26 29.64
N LEU A 10 30.61 -13.73 30.66
CA LEU A 10 29.15 -13.84 30.64
C LEU A 10 28.47 -12.47 30.60
N VAL A 11 28.97 -11.47 31.35
CA VAL A 11 28.40 -10.11 31.35
C VAL A 11 28.60 -9.41 30.00
N CYS A 12 29.75 -9.62 29.33
CA CYS A 12 29.97 -9.11 27.98
C CYS A 12 29.06 -9.78 26.94
N LEU A 13 28.73 -11.07 27.10
CA LEU A 13 27.84 -11.79 26.20
C LEU A 13 26.39 -11.30 26.28
N PHE A 14 25.90 -10.97 27.49
CA PHE A 14 24.57 -10.40 27.68
C PHE A 14 24.45 -8.97 27.12
N LEU A 15 25.51 -8.17 27.19
CA LEU A 15 25.55 -6.83 26.59
C LEU A 15 25.69 -6.84 25.06
N ALA A 16 26.27 -7.90 24.48
CA ALA A 16 26.31 -8.09 23.04
C ALA A 16 24.97 -8.56 22.44
N LEU A 17 24.16 -9.29 23.21
CA LEU A 17 22.82 -9.75 22.80
C LEU A 17 21.75 -8.65 22.85
N SER A 18 21.93 -7.61 23.67
CA SER A 18 21.05 -6.43 23.66
C SER A 18 21.42 -5.40 22.59
N ALA A 19 22.54 -5.60 21.89
CA ALA A 19 22.98 -4.79 20.76
C ALA A 19 22.61 -5.39 19.39
N CYS A 20 21.64 -6.31 19.33
CA CYS A 20 20.88 -6.54 18.11
C CYS A 20 20.09 -5.26 17.80
N SER A 21 20.78 -4.32 17.15
CA SER A 21 20.21 -3.13 16.57
C SER A 21 18.99 -3.54 15.75
N THR A 22 17.81 -3.11 16.15
CA THR A 22 16.74 -2.85 15.21
C THR A 22 17.23 -1.71 14.33
N ALA A 23 18.00 -2.04 13.29
CA ALA A 23 18.25 -1.11 12.21
C ALA A 23 16.88 -0.57 11.79
N PRO A 24 16.69 0.76 11.70
CA PRO A 24 15.43 1.30 11.21
C PRO A 24 15.23 0.67 9.85
N ASN A 25 14.11 -0.01 9.66
CA ASN A 25 13.94 -0.91 8.54
C ASN A 25 13.86 -0.20 7.17
N GLY A 26 14.16 1.10 7.11
CA GLY A 26 13.94 1.98 5.96
C GLY A 26 12.46 2.15 5.61
N LEU A 27 11.59 1.48 6.35
CA LEU A 27 10.15 1.48 6.22
C LEU A 27 9.62 2.50 7.21
N ASN A 28 9.19 3.65 6.70
CA ASN A 28 8.49 4.63 7.50
C ASN A 28 7.01 4.23 7.55
N ASP A 29 6.50 3.96 8.74
CA ASP A 29 5.07 3.73 8.98
C ASP A 29 4.31 5.04 9.19
N ASN A 30 4.94 6.19 8.92
CA ASN A 30 4.27 7.49 8.97
C ASN A 30 3.09 7.52 8.00
N LYS A 31 1.92 7.18 8.54
CA LYS A 31 0.62 7.53 8.00
C LYS A 31 0.53 9.05 7.99
N SER A 32 0.93 9.65 6.88
CA SER A 32 0.70 11.08 6.67
C SER A 32 -0.80 11.31 6.52
N SER A 33 -1.30 12.44 7.02
CA SER A 33 -2.68 12.84 6.78
C SER A 33 -2.94 12.90 5.27
N SER A 34 -4.07 12.32 4.87
CA SER A 34 -4.50 12.41 3.48
C SER A 34 -4.91 13.85 3.15
N PRO A 35 -4.50 14.37 1.99
CA PRO A 35 -4.97 15.67 1.51
C PRO A 35 -6.43 15.62 1.02
N ASP A 36 -7.03 14.45 0.79
CA ASP A 36 -8.41 14.33 0.27
C ASP A 36 -9.10 13.04 0.74
N GLU A 37 -9.70 13.09 1.94
CA GLU A 37 -10.35 11.94 2.61
C GLU A 37 -11.53 11.36 1.80
N ALA A 38 -12.20 12.18 1.00
CA ALA A 38 -13.29 11.73 0.14
C ALA A 38 -12.78 10.83 -0.99
N ALA A 39 -11.61 11.14 -1.55
CA ALA A 39 -10.96 10.29 -2.54
C ALA A 39 -10.57 8.94 -1.94
N ASP A 40 -9.97 8.93 -0.74
CA ASP A 40 -9.49 7.69 -0.13
C ASP A 40 -10.65 6.76 0.25
N LYS A 41 -11.75 7.35 0.73
CA LYS A 41 -12.97 6.61 1.02
C LYS A 41 -13.52 5.98 -0.25
N LEU A 42 -13.59 6.74 -1.34
CA LEU A 42 -14.04 6.22 -2.64
C LEU A 42 -13.14 5.07 -3.11
N ALA A 43 -11.82 5.24 -3.05
CA ALA A 43 -10.87 4.22 -3.46
C ALA A 43 -11.03 2.92 -2.65
N THR A 44 -11.13 3.04 -1.32
CA THR A 44 -11.35 1.88 -0.44
C THR A 44 -12.66 1.17 -0.77
N GLN A 45 -13.76 1.91 -0.95
CA GLN A 45 -15.05 1.34 -1.34
C GLN A 45 -15.02 0.65 -2.71
N THR A 46 -14.29 1.22 -3.68
CA THR A 46 -14.10 0.60 -4.99
C THR A 46 -13.31 -0.69 -4.88
N ILE A 47 -12.24 -0.74 -4.07
CA ILE A 47 -11.46 -1.96 -3.83
C ILE A 47 -12.37 -3.04 -3.25
N GLU A 48 -13.12 -2.74 -2.19
CA GLU A 48 -14.06 -3.67 -1.56
C GLU A 48 -15.10 -4.20 -2.56
N ALA A 49 -15.66 -3.33 -3.40
CA ALA A 49 -16.62 -3.71 -4.44
C ALA A 49 -16.02 -4.66 -5.49
N ILE A 50 -14.75 -4.45 -5.87
CA ILE A 50 -14.04 -5.34 -6.80
C ILE A 50 -13.89 -6.74 -6.20
N PHE A 51 -13.45 -6.85 -4.94
CA PHE A 51 -13.37 -8.15 -4.25
C PHE A 51 -14.74 -8.81 -4.08
N ALA A 52 -15.80 -8.02 -3.90
CA ALA A 52 -17.18 -8.50 -3.83
C ALA A 52 -17.79 -8.84 -5.20
N LYS A 53 -17.07 -8.59 -6.30
CA LYS A 53 -17.56 -8.72 -7.69
C LYS A 53 -18.82 -7.88 -7.96
N ASP A 54 -18.95 -6.76 -7.26
CA ASP A 54 -20.07 -5.83 -7.41
C ASP A 54 -19.78 -4.80 -8.51
N ALA A 55 -19.96 -5.25 -9.76
CA ALA A 55 -19.78 -4.40 -10.94
C ALA A 55 -20.71 -3.18 -10.95
N THR A 56 -21.89 -3.27 -10.34
CA THR A 56 -22.86 -2.16 -10.28
C THR A 56 -22.30 -1.01 -9.44
N SER A 57 -21.75 -1.32 -8.26
CA SER A 57 -21.15 -0.31 -7.38
C SER A 57 -19.90 0.33 -8.00
N VAL A 58 -19.07 -0.46 -8.69
CA VAL A 58 -17.90 0.08 -9.41
C VAL A 58 -18.35 0.99 -10.56
N GLN A 59 -19.32 0.56 -11.36
CA GLN A 59 -19.85 1.32 -12.49
C GLN A 59 -20.41 2.68 -12.05
N LYS A 60 -21.24 2.71 -11.00
CA LYS A 60 -21.87 3.96 -10.50
C LYS A 60 -20.85 5.03 -10.12
N ASN A 61 -19.67 4.62 -9.69
CA ASN A 61 -18.60 5.49 -9.25
C ASN A 61 -17.61 5.83 -10.35
N THR A 62 -17.81 5.31 -11.57
CA THR A 62 -16.92 5.47 -12.71
C THR A 62 -17.32 6.65 -13.56
N VAL A 63 -16.33 7.35 -14.13
CA VAL A 63 -16.54 8.42 -15.10
C VAL A 63 -17.45 7.94 -16.23
N GLY A 64 -18.59 8.62 -16.39
CA GLY A 64 -19.59 8.28 -17.41
C GLY A 64 -20.31 6.95 -17.19
N ASN A 65 -20.24 6.35 -16.00
CA ASN A 65 -20.78 5.03 -15.67
C ASN A 65 -20.27 3.93 -16.62
N ALA A 66 -19.01 4.02 -17.03
CA ALA A 66 -18.41 3.02 -17.90
C ALA A 66 -18.32 1.65 -17.21
N LEU A 67 -18.50 0.59 -18.00
CA LEU A 67 -18.29 -0.79 -17.55
C LEU A 67 -16.80 -1.12 -17.60
N PHE A 68 -16.27 -1.64 -16.49
CA PHE A 68 -14.94 -2.22 -16.43
C PHE A 68 -15.03 -3.74 -16.40
N ASP A 69 -14.07 -4.38 -17.05
CA ASP A 69 -13.77 -5.79 -16.80
C ASP A 69 -13.09 -5.89 -15.43
N LEU A 70 -13.77 -6.46 -14.44
CA LEU A 70 -13.27 -6.50 -13.08
C LEU A 70 -12.28 -7.64 -12.92
N PRO A 71 -11.10 -7.40 -12.31
CA PRO A 71 -10.20 -8.48 -11.97
C PRO A 71 -10.88 -9.42 -10.98
N THR A 72 -10.57 -10.71 -11.09
CA THR A 72 -11.07 -11.73 -10.17
C THR A 72 -9.92 -12.27 -9.33
N TYR A 73 -10.10 -12.25 -8.01
CA TYR A 73 -9.17 -12.80 -7.04
C TYR A 73 -9.78 -14.03 -6.35
N ASN A 74 -8.93 -14.92 -5.84
CA ASN A 74 -9.35 -16.14 -5.14
C ASN A 74 -9.66 -15.88 -3.67
N SER A 75 -8.93 -14.96 -3.05
CA SER A 75 -9.16 -14.49 -1.68
C SER A 75 -10.16 -13.33 -1.63
N THR A 76 -10.90 -13.28 -0.54
CA THR A 76 -11.75 -12.15 -0.17
C THR A 76 -10.92 -10.99 0.37
N TYR A 77 -11.46 -9.76 0.30
CA TYR A 77 -10.79 -8.58 0.87
C TYR A 77 -10.45 -8.80 2.35
N LYS A 78 -11.39 -9.39 3.12
CA LYS A 78 -11.18 -9.68 4.54
C LYS A 78 -10.00 -10.63 4.78
N GLU A 79 -9.90 -11.72 4.01
CA GLU A 79 -8.76 -12.66 4.13
C GLU A 79 -7.42 -11.96 3.85
N ILE A 80 -7.36 -11.05 2.87
CA ILE A 80 -6.15 -10.28 2.56
C ILE A 80 -5.75 -9.39 3.74
N ILE A 81 -6.71 -8.61 4.27
CA ILE A 81 -6.46 -7.68 5.38
C ILE A 81 -6.05 -8.45 6.65
N GLU A 82 -6.73 -9.57 6.96
CA GLU A 82 -6.41 -10.42 8.10
C GLU A 82 -5.07 -11.15 7.95
N GLY A 83 -4.69 -11.51 6.72
CA GLY A 83 -3.39 -12.09 6.39
C GLY A 83 -2.22 -11.12 6.58
N LYS A 84 -2.51 -9.80 6.61
CA LYS A 84 -1.54 -8.73 6.82
C LYS A 84 -0.38 -8.74 5.82
N ASP A 85 -0.57 -9.31 4.63
CA ASP A 85 0.44 -9.33 3.56
C ASP A 85 -0.04 -8.45 2.40
N TYR A 86 -0.05 -7.14 2.66
CA TYR A 86 -0.48 -6.14 1.69
C TYR A 86 0.15 -4.76 1.95
N LEU A 87 0.19 -3.94 0.91
CA LEU A 87 0.50 -2.52 0.96
C LEU A 87 -0.60 -1.74 0.24
N TYR A 88 -1.16 -0.77 0.93
CA TYR A 88 -2.14 0.17 0.41
C TYR A 88 -1.64 1.61 0.54
N GLY A 89 -1.52 2.29 -0.60
CA GLY A 89 -1.08 3.67 -0.64
C GLY A 89 -1.50 4.41 -1.90
N ALA A 90 -1.17 5.70 -1.95
CA ALA A 90 -1.47 6.56 -3.07
C ALA A 90 -0.32 7.47 -3.48
N TYR A 91 -0.38 7.87 -4.75
CA TYR A 91 0.44 8.89 -5.39
C TYR A 91 -0.46 10.01 -5.95
N TYR A 92 -0.21 11.26 -5.55
CA TYR A 92 -1.03 12.41 -5.91
C TYR A 92 -0.35 13.18 -7.05
N GLN A 93 -1.05 13.35 -8.18
CA GLN A 93 -0.49 14.03 -9.35
C GLN A 93 -1.54 14.94 -9.99
N LYS A 94 -1.30 16.27 -9.93
CA LYS A 94 -2.18 17.27 -10.54
C LYS A 94 -3.63 17.11 -10.08
N ASP A 95 -4.53 16.74 -11.00
CA ASP A 95 -5.97 16.55 -10.81
C ASP A 95 -6.35 15.07 -10.59
N LYS A 96 -5.35 14.18 -10.48
CA LYS A 96 -5.53 12.74 -10.33
C LYS A 96 -4.87 12.19 -9.07
N ILE A 97 -5.42 11.10 -8.59
CA ILE A 97 -4.83 10.31 -7.50
C ILE A 97 -4.76 8.87 -7.97
N TYR A 98 -3.58 8.27 -7.85
CA TYR A 98 -3.33 6.88 -8.18
C TYR A 98 -3.21 6.08 -6.89
N TYR A 99 -4.10 5.10 -6.72
CA TYR A 99 -4.08 4.18 -5.59
C TYR A 99 -3.45 2.86 -6.03
N LEU A 100 -2.66 2.27 -5.13
CA LEU A 100 -2.08 0.95 -5.29
C LEU A 100 -2.45 0.10 -4.08
N PHE A 101 -3.07 -1.04 -4.36
CA PHE A 101 -3.28 -2.12 -3.42
C PHE A 101 -2.57 -3.36 -3.93
N THR A 102 -1.41 -3.68 -3.33
CA THR A 102 -0.67 -4.91 -3.62
C THR A 102 -0.81 -5.88 -2.46
N PHE A 103 -0.99 -7.16 -2.76
CA PHE A 103 -1.33 -8.18 -1.78
C PHE A 103 -0.98 -9.58 -2.29
N MET A 104 -0.99 -10.56 -1.38
CA MET A 104 -0.82 -11.98 -1.73
C MET A 104 -2.18 -12.69 -1.86
N ASP A 105 -2.50 -13.19 -3.05
CA ASP A 105 -3.67 -14.03 -3.32
C ASP A 105 -3.25 -15.48 -3.52
N LYS A 106 -3.56 -16.36 -2.56
CA LYS A 106 -3.18 -17.80 -2.59
C LYS A 106 -1.73 -18.03 -3.04
N GLU A 107 -0.78 -17.36 -2.37
CA GLU A 107 0.67 -17.42 -2.63
C GLU A 107 1.15 -16.74 -3.92
N LYS A 108 0.25 -16.10 -4.68
CA LYS A 108 0.61 -15.29 -5.84
C LYS A 108 0.58 -13.80 -5.49
N PRO A 109 1.64 -13.02 -5.80
CA PRO A 109 1.60 -11.57 -5.66
C PRO A 109 0.66 -10.98 -6.71
N GLU A 110 -0.27 -10.17 -6.25
CA GLU A 110 -1.24 -9.44 -7.07
C GLU A 110 -1.13 -7.93 -6.83
N LYS A 111 -1.64 -7.17 -7.78
CA LYS A 111 -1.78 -5.72 -7.67
C LYS A 111 -3.10 -5.25 -8.26
N LEU A 112 -3.72 -4.30 -7.57
CA LEU A 112 -4.87 -3.55 -8.02
C LEU A 112 -4.50 -2.06 -8.01
N GLU A 113 -4.62 -1.44 -9.18
CA GLU A 113 -4.29 -0.03 -9.40
C GLU A 113 -5.54 0.72 -9.82
N LEU A 114 -5.86 1.79 -9.11
CA LEU A 114 -7.02 2.64 -9.40
C LEU A 114 -6.57 4.07 -9.64
N THR A 115 -7.19 4.73 -10.62
CA THR A 115 -6.99 6.16 -10.86
C THR A 115 -8.30 6.90 -10.60
N LEU A 116 -8.27 7.86 -9.67
CA LEU A 116 -9.38 8.78 -9.44
C LEU A 116 -9.07 10.14 -10.07
N GLN A 117 -10.12 10.81 -10.55
CA GLN A 117 -10.07 12.17 -11.06
C GLN A 117 -11.30 12.95 -10.57
N LYS A 118 -11.17 14.26 -10.34
CA LYS A 118 -12.35 15.11 -10.11
C LYS A 118 -13.08 15.38 -11.42
N VAL A 119 -14.37 15.06 -11.46
CA VAL A 119 -15.31 15.43 -12.53
C VAL A 119 -16.44 16.21 -11.88
N ASP A 120 -16.66 17.45 -12.33
CA ASP A 120 -17.65 18.38 -11.77
C ASP A 120 -17.54 18.55 -10.24
N GLY A 121 -16.31 18.55 -9.73
CA GLY A 121 -16.01 18.73 -8.30
C GLY A 121 -16.15 17.47 -7.44
N ALA A 122 -16.60 16.34 -7.99
CA ALA A 122 -16.69 15.06 -7.30
C ALA A 122 -15.61 14.09 -7.78
N TRP A 123 -15.03 13.31 -6.87
CA TRP A 123 -14.14 12.23 -7.25
C TRP A 123 -14.90 11.11 -7.95
N GLN A 124 -14.34 10.61 -9.04
CA GLN A 124 -14.85 9.47 -9.79
C GLN A 124 -13.69 8.57 -10.20
N LEU A 125 -13.97 7.27 -10.32
CA LEU A 125 -13.05 6.29 -10.86
C LEU A 125 -12.88 6.54 -12.36
N LEU A 126 -11.67 6.89 -12.76
CA LEU A 126 -11.31 7.09 -14.16
C LEU A 126 -10.87 5.77 -14.81
N ALA A 127 -10.10 4.96 -14.09
CA ALA A 127 -9.47 3.78 -14.68
C ALA A 127 -9.08 2.72 -13.63
N LEU A 128 -9.16 1.45 -14.04
CA LEU A 128 -8.49 0.30 -13.43
C LEU A 128 -7.34 -0.11 -14.34
N THR A 129 -6.20 0.55 -14.23
CA THR A 129 -5.07 0.35 -15.15
C THR A 129 -3.74 0.46 -14.43
N PRO A 130 -2.68 -0.17 -14.98
CA PRO A 130 -1.31 0.12 -14.60
C PRO A 130 -1.02 1.61 -14.55
N TRP A 131 -0.16 2.02 -13.63
CA TRP A 131 0.19 3.43 -13.47
C TRP A 131 0.71 4.03 -14.77
N ASN A 132 0.05 5.10 -15.19
CA ASN A 132 0.52 5.91 -16.30
C ASN A 132 1.40 7.02 -15.77
N THR A 133 2.72 6.84 -15.83
CA THR A 133 3.69 7.84 -15.36
C THR A 133 3.95 8.96 -16.36
N LYS A 134 3.21 9.01 -17.48
CA LYS A 134 3.36 10.07 -18.47
C LYS A 134 3.08 11.44 -17.83
N GLY A 135 4.12 12.29 -17.77
CA GLY A 135 4.05 13.61 -17.16
C GLY A 135 4.44 13.67 -15.68
N THR A 136 5.07 12.61 -15.16
CA THR A 136 5.93 12.64 -13.96
C THR A 136 7.39 12.43 -14.39
N ASP A 137 8.33 12.81 -13.51
CA ASP A 137 9.74 12.44 -13.65
C ASP A 137 10.05 11.07 -12.99
N LEU A 138 9.02 10.32 -12.59
CA LEU A 138 9.13 9.09 -11.79
C LEU A 138 8.66 7.87 -12.59
N THR A 139 9.44 6.79 -12.55
CA THR A 139 9.05 5.47 -13.05
C THR A 139 8.06 4.78 -12.12
N GLU A 140 7.32 3.78 -12.63
CA GLU A 140 6.42 2.94 -11.83
C GLU A 140 7.16 2.33 -10.63
N LYS A 141 8.39 1.84 -10.83
CA LYS A 141 9.25 1.32 -9.78
C LYS A 141 9.58 2.36 -8.71
N GLU A 142 9.83 3.61 -9.09
CA GLU A 142 10.13 4.68 -8.15
C GLU A 142 8.91 5.08 -7.32
N ILE A 143 7.73 5.17 -7.94
CA ILE A 143 6.49 5.45 -7.23
C ILE A 143 6.18 4.30 -6.26
N TYR A 144 6.37 3.04 -6.69
CA TYR A 144 6.15 1.86 -5.85
C TYR A 144 7.08 1.87 -4.64
N ASN A 145 8.37 2.12 -4.88
CA ASN A 145 9.37 2.22 -3.81
C ASN A 145 9.07 3.38 -2.86
N LYS A 146 8.59 4.51 -3.38
CA LYS A 146 8.22 5.67 -2.56
C LYS A 146 7.00 5.34 -1.69
N ILE A 147 5.95 4.70 -2.22
CA ILE A 147 4.81 4.22 -1.43
C ILE A 147 5.30 3.19 -0.40
N GLY A 148 6.09 2.20 -0.81
CA GLY A 148 6.67 1.19 0.07
C GLY A 148 7.58 1.76 1.17
N LYS A 149 8.17 2.93 0.98
CA LYS A 149 9.02 3.58 2.01
C LYS A 149 8.31 4.69 2.77
N GLY A 150 7.14 5.13 2.31
CA GLY A 150 6.43 6.28 2.88
C GLY A 150 7.18 7.59 2.67
N THR A 151 7.84 7.75 1.52
CA THR A 151 8.73 8.89 1.25
C THR A 151 8.24 9.71 0.05
N GLY A 152 8.08 11.01 0.24
CA GLY A 152 7.63 11.94 -0.80
C GLY A 152 6.43 12.76 -0.33
N GLU A 153 6.37 14.04 -0.70
CA GLU A 153 5.29 14.94 -0.31
C GLU A 153 3.95 14.57 -0.97
N ASP A 154 4.02 13.93 -2.13
CA ASP A 154 2.94 13.45 -2.98
C ASP A 154 2.60 11.96 -2.78
N ILE A 155 3.15 11.33 -1.74
CA ILE A 155 3.03 9.90 -1.47
C ILE A 155 2.35 9.67 -0.12
N ARG A 156 1.39 8.74 -0.06
CA ARG A 156 0.73 8.34 1.20
C ARG A 156 0.72 6.83 1.33
N ILE A 157 0.98 6.35 2.54
CA ILE A 157 0.66 4.99 2.98
C ILE A 157 -0.59 5.11 3.84
N PHE A 158 -1.67 4.47 3.42
CA PHE A 158 -2.87 4.36 4.25
C PHE A 158 -2.70 3.21 5.22
N GLU A 159 -2.25 2.08 4.71
CA GLU A 159 -2.06 0.89 5.50
C GLU A 159 -1.01 -0.04 4.91
N ARG A 160 -0.29 -0.72 5.81
CA ARG A 160 0.62 -1.80 5.49
C ARG A 160 0.35 -2.93 6.47
N GLY A 161 0.12 -4.11 5.93
CA GLY A 161 0.04 -5.31 6.75
C GLY A 161 1.41 -5.65 7.36
N ALA A 162 1.42 -6.09 8.62
CA ALA A 162 2.65 -6.41 9.36
C ALA A 162 3.50 -7.53 8.71
N ASN A 163 2.89 -8.39 7.92
CA ASN A 163 3.56 -9.48 7.21
C ASN A 163 3.97 -9.10 5.79
N PHE A 164 3.59 -7.90 5.31
CA PHE A 164 3.96 -7.42 3.99
C PHE A 164 5.48 -7.35 3.91
N MET A 165 6.05 -8.39 3.32
CA MET A 165 7.48 -8.54 3.25
C MET A 165 8.03 -7.57 2.23
N ARG A 166 9.15 -6.96 2.61
CA ARG A 166 10.10 -6.22 1.77
C ARG A 166 10.40 -7.01 0.49
N ILE A 167 9.62 -6.82 -0.57
CA ILE A 167 10.00 -7.21 -1.93
C ILE A 167 11.12 -6.29 -2.39
#